data_AF-A0A662XI14-F1
#
_entry.id   AF-A0A662XI14-F1
#
_cell.length_a   1.000
_cell.length_b   1.000
_cell.length_c   1.000
_cell.angle_alpha   90.00
_cell.angle_beta   90.00
_cell.angle_gamma   90.00
#
_symmetry.space_group_name_H-M   'P 1'
#
loop_
_entity.id
_entity.type
_entity.pdbx_description
1 polymer ?
#
loop_
_entity_poly.entity_id
_entity_poly.type
_entity_poly.pdbx_seq_one_letter_code
_entity_poly.pdbx_strand_id
1 'polypeptide(L)'
;MDKLSVKHVRCVVYGQRGDREFAEVLSFLRGFSALYGSGLALQSEPRSSADEVDAQVARELTQGGGQLMHVNARRSVASPSLPNQITTKELCELFARITVERSAEPEQRASDAPLSTQTQEFIVFGKAALTHWMKQYLLETRYVAVPQTVESADQTSEGVPLRLFVSGDRAQVGKSTVCLGLVGSLLRSGYAASDIAYIKPATQCEKPQLVAKYCRQQGISCCDVGPILFYKGFTREFLKGSTESSAQLLARAKAKVDEVGRGKKVVVVDGVGYPAVGSICGVSNASVAKAVQAPVVLVGKKGVGDAVDSFNLNASFFESHGVKVLGGIFNRLPADGFYSLEHCRENVTAYFEQFQPDKRVYGFLPELADGGLTALHAEKSGEGDGDEHMPESEVFLTAAEDQLATKVVDAFMESIDMTHLLADAKASQTSSEEKTTNEKQTASVSGKAKAQSTGGKAKRPRPKFEIPTSTELCSL
;
A
#
# COMPACT_ATOMS: atom_id res chain seq x y z
N MET A 1 28.07 22.90 -5.63
CA MET A 1 26.94 23.35 -4.80
C MET A 1 26.63 22.21 -3.87
N ASP A 2 26.76 22.43 -2.57
CA ASP A 2 26.54 21.39 -1.57
C ASP A 2 25.08 20.94 -1.62
N LYS A 3 24.86 19.62 -1.55
CA LYS A 3 23.53 19.01 -1.56
C LYS A 3 22.90 19.26 -0.19
N LEU A 4 22.01 20.24 -0.12
CA LEU A 4 21.30 20.59 1.12
C LEU A 4 20.05 19.71 1.26
N SER A 5 19.91 19.00 2.38
CA SER A 5 18.72 18.21 2.71
C SER A 5 17.76 19.00 3.60
N VAL A 6 16.45 18.78 3.43
CA VAL A 6 15.41 19.40 4.26
C VAL A 6 15.44 18.76 5.65
N LYS A 7 15.60 19.58 6.70
CA LYS A 7 15.68 19.13 8.09
C LYS A 7 14.41 19.40 8.86
N HIS A 8 13.91 20.63 8.77
CA HIS A 8 12.72 21.05 9.49
C HIS A 8 11.83 21.89 8.59
N VAL A 9 10.53 21.67 8.71
CA VAL A 9 9.51 22.43 8.01
C VAL A 9 8.51 22.91 9.03
N ARG A 10 8.26 24.21 9.07
CA ARG A 10 7.19 24.80 9.86
C ARG A 10 6.11 25.30 8.92
N CYS A 11 4.88 24.82 9.07
CA CYS A 11 3.72 25.28 8.29
C CYS A 11 2.65 25.81 9.24
N VAL A 12 2.30 27.08 9.07
CA VAL A 12 1.23 27.76 9.80
C VAL A 12 0.10 28.05 8.84
N VAL A 13 -1.08 27.47 9.08
CA VAL A 13 -2.26 27.65 8.22
C VAL A 13 -3.26 28.59 8.87
N TYR A 14 -3.74 29.54 8.07
CA TYR A 14 -4.74 30.52 8.44
C TYR A 14 -6.00 30.29 7.60
N GLY A 15 -7.16 30.30 8.26
CA GLY A 15 -8.45 30.14 7.60
C GLY A 15 -9.59 30.54 8.52
N GLN A 16 -10.78 30.72 7.94
CA GLN A 16 -11.95 31.12 8.70
C GLN A 16 -12.50 29.94 9.51
N ARG A 17 -12.87 30.20 10.77
CA ARG A 17 -13.52 29.20 11.63
C ARG A 17 -14.85 28.77 11.03
N GLY A 18 -15.07 27.46 10.94
CA GLY A 18 -16.27 26.88 10.36
C GLY A 18 -16.24 26.76 8.84
N ASP A 19 -15.16 27.23 8.19
CA ASP A 19 -14.96 26.99 6.77
C ASP A 19 -14.63 25.52 6.49
N ARG A 20 -15.29 24.98 5.46
CA ARG A 20 -15.16 23.57 5.09
C ARG A 20 -13.78 23.27 4.53
N GLU A 21 -13.24 24.11 3.66
CA GLU A 21 -11.93 23.88 3.06
C GLU A 21 -10.83 23.92 4.13
N PHE A 22 -10.94 24.84 5.09
CA PHE A 22 -10.02 24.92 6.22
C PHE A 22 -10.07 23.66 7.07
N ALA A 23 -11.26 23.13 7.40
CA ALA A 23 -11.37 21.87 8.14
C ALA A 23 -10.75 20.68 7.38
N GLU A 24 -10.98 20.60 6.07
CA GLU A 24 -10.42 19.56 5.20
C GLU A 24 -8.88 19.66 5.12
N VAL A 25 -8.32 20.87 5.02
CA VAL A 25 -6.87 21.11 5.06
C VAL A 25 -6.28 20.68 6.40
N LEU A 26 -6.92 21.03 7.52
CA LEU A 26 -6.41 20.62 8.84
C LEU A 26 -6.43 19.09 9.00
N SER A 27 -7.45 18.41 8.48
CA SER A 27 -7.49 16.94 8.45
C SER A 27 -6.37 16.37 7.60
N PHE A 28 -6.20 16.87 6.38
CA PHE A 28 -5.10 16.49 5.48
C PHE A 28 -3.74 16.66 6.15
N LEU A 29 -3.51 17.82 6.77
CA LEU A 29 -2.26 18.17 7.42
C LEU A 29 -1.95 17.32 8.65
N ARG A 30 -2.95 16.95 9.46
CA ARG A 30 -2.75 15.99 10.55
C ARG A 30 -2.29 14.62 10.04
N GLY A 31 -2.93 14.11 8.98
CA GLY A 31 -2.50 12.88 8.33
C GLY A 31 -1.10 13.01 7.71
N PHE A 32 -0.81 14.16 7.10
CA PHE A 32 0.49 14.46 6.51
C PHE A 32 1.61 14.55 7.56
N SER A 33 1.33 15.11 8.74
CA SER A 33 2.26 15.13 9.88
C SER A 33 2.64 13.73 10.34
N ALA A 34 1.65 12.84 10.44
CA ALA A 34 1.89 11.45 10.83
C ALA A 34 2.78 10.70 9.82
N LEU A 35 2.69 11.05 8.52
CA LEU A 35 3.55 10.52 7.47
C LEU A 35 4.96 11.14 7.49
N TYR A 36 5.07 12.45 7.74
CA TYR A 36 6.33 13.17 7.65
C TYR A 36 7.22 13.03 8.90
N GLY A 37 6.59 12.88 10.08
CA GLY A 37 7.25 12.73 11.37
C GLY A 37 7.70 14.06 11.98
N SER A 38 8.66 14.00 12.92
CA SER A 38 9.16 15.14 13.71
C SER A 38 9.75 16.29 12.89
N GLY A 39 10.10 16.06 11.62
CA GLY A 39 10.59 17.08 10.69
C GLY A 39 9.54 18.10 10.23
N LEU A 40 8.26 17.94 10.58
CA LEU A 40 7.19 18.87 10.20
C LEU A 40 6.43 19.38 11.44
N ALA A 41 6.60 20.67 11.73
CA ALA A 41 5.81 21.39 12.72
C ALA A 41 4.58 22.04 12.06
N LEU A 42 3.38 21.63 12.49
CA LEU A 42 2.12 22.15 11.98
C LEU A 42 1.41 22.99 13.04
N GLN A 43 1.02 24.19 12.66
CA GLN A 43 0.21 25.10 13.47
C GLN A 43 -0.97 25.60 12.64
N SER A 44 -2.08 25.86 13.32
CA SER A 44 -3.28 26.41 12.69
C SER A 44 -3.80 27.59 13.49
N GLU A 45 -4.08 28.70 12.81
CA GLU A 45 -4.64 29.91 13.41
C GLU A 45 -6.02 30.21 12.80
N PRO A 46 -7.11 29.68 13.38
CA PRO A 46 -8.46 29.99 12.95
C PRO A 46 -8.77 31.47 13.18
N ARG A 47 -9.35 32.13 12.19
CA ARG A 47 -9.86 33.50 12.27
C ARG A 47 -11.38 33.53 12.36
N SER A 48 -11.92 34.57 12.97
CA SER A 48 -13.36 34.67 13.23
C SER A 48 -14.14 35.09 11.98
N SER A 49 -13.48 35.75 11.03
CA SER A 49 -14.07 36.25 9.79
C SER A 49 -13.09 36.20 8.62
N ALA A 50 -13.62 36.29 7.40
CA ALA A 50 -12.85 36.48 6.17
C ALA A 50 -11.97 37.75 6.24
N ASP A 51 -12.51 38.87 6.71
CA ASP A 51 -11.76 40.13 6.81
C ASP A 51 -10.55 40.01 7.78
N GLU A 52 -10.64 39.16 8.82
CA GLU A 52 -9.50 38.85 9.69
C GLU A 52 -8.43 37.97 9.02
N VAL A 53 -8.83 37.06 8.12
CA VAL A 53 -7.89 36.29 7.28
C VAL A 53 -7.15 37.24 6.35
N ASP A 54 -7.85 38.21 5.73
CA ASP A 54 -7.26 39.23 4.87
C ASP A 54 -6.24 40.11 5.58
N ALA A 55 -6.61 40.60 6.76
CA ALA A 55 -5.70 41.36 7.60
C ALA A 55 -4.48 40.53 8.02
N GLN A 56 -4.62 39.21 8.15
CA GLN A 56 -3.48 38.33 8.41
C GLN A 56 -2.58 38.18 7.19
N VAL A 57 -3.14 37.99 5.98
CA VAL A 57 -2.35 37.92 4.74
C VAL A 57 -1.45 39.14 4.60
N ALA A 58 -2.01 40.35 4.80
CA ALA A 58 -1.24 41.60 4.71
C ALA A 58 -0.11 41.67 5.75
N ARG A 59 -0.33 41.15 6.96
CA ARG A 59 0.69 41.06 8.01
C ARG A 59 1.81 40.07 7.67
N GLU A 60 1.46 38.87 7.21
CA GLU A 60 2.46 37.86 6.86
C GLU A 60 3.33 38.29 5.67
N LEU A 61 2.73 38.99 4.69
CA LEU A 61 3.45 39.54 3.55
C LEU A 61 4.44 40.64 3.92
N THR A 62 4.19 41.38 5.00
CA THR A 62 5.06 42.48 5.45
C THR A 62 6.10 42.03 6.47
N GLN A 63 5.91 40.88 7.12
CA GLN A 63 6.82 40.31 8.13
C GLN A 63 7.89 39.36 7.55
N GLY A 64 8.09 39.30 6.23
CA GLY A 64 9.12 38.46 5.61
C GLY A 64 10.53 39.02 5.82
N GLY A 65 11.35 38.33 6.62
CA GLY A 65 12.78 38.59 6.75
C GLY A 65 13.56 37.66 5.82
N GLY A 66 14.08 38.17 4.70
CA GLY A 66 14.73 37.38 3.65
C GLY A 66 13.85 37.17 2.41
N GLN A 67 14.34 36.40 1.43
CA GLN A 67 13.77 36.22 0.09
C GLN A 67 12.45 35.41 0.15
N LEU A 68 11.36 36.04 0.59
CA LEU A 68 10.01 35.47 0.64
C LEU A 68 9.54 35.07 -0.78
N MET A 69 9.20 33.79 -0.97
CA MET A 69 8.76 33.27 -2.27
C MET A 69 7.25 33.05 -2.29
N HIS A 70 6.60 33.64 -3.30
CA HIS A 70 5.19 33.38 -3.57
C HIS A 70 5.05 32.13 -4.44
N VAL A 71 4.35 31.11 -3.94
CA VAL A 71 4.11 29.86 -4.69
C VAL A 71 3.01 30.05 -5.73
N ASN A 72 2.00 30.83 -5.40
CA ASN A 72 0.92 31.18 -6.31
C ASN A 72 0.38 32.58 -6.03
N ALA A 73 -0.19 33.21 -7.05
CA ALA A 73 -0.95 34.44 -6.88
C ALA A 73 -2.27 34.12 -6.16
N ARG A 74 -2.66 35.02 -5.27
CA ARG A 74 -4.02 35.01 -4.72
C ARG A 74 -5.00 35.28 -5.87
N ARG A 75 -6.09 34.51 -5.97
CA ARG A 75 -7.11 34.79 -6.99
C ARG A 75 -7.68 36.19 -6.78
N SER A 76 -7.48 37.07 -7.77
CA SER A 76 -8.13 38.37 -7.85
C SER A 76 -9.26 38.26 -8.87
N VAL A 77 -10.47 38.63 -8.47
CA VAL A 77 -11.55 38.89 -9.43
C VAL A 77 -11.40 40.33 -9.90
N ALA A 78 -10.72 40.53 -11.03
CA ALA A 78 -10.89 41.76 -11.78
C ALA A 78 -12.21 41.66 -12.56
N SER A 79 -13.18 42.52 -12.23
CA SER A 79 -14.41 42.66 -12.99
C SER A 79 -14.40 43.99 -13.74
N PRO A 80 -14.53 44.05 -15.08
CA PRO A 80 -15.01 45.23 -15.77
C PRO A 80 -16.54 45.19 -15.79
N SER A 81 -17.14 45.98 -14.89
CA SER A 81 -18.50 46.55 -14.89
C SER A 81 -19.58 46.00 -15.85
N LEU A 82 -20.70 45.54 -15.25
CA LEU A 82 -22.07 45.76 -15.72
C LEU A 82 -22.99 46.00 -14.50
N PRO A 83 -23.85 47.05 -14.48
CA PRO A 83 -24.60 47.45 -13.30
C PRO A 83 -25.95 46.72 -13.24
N ASN A 84 -25.98 45.57 -12.59
CA ASN A 84 -27.12 44.99 -11.87
C ASN A 84 -26.88 43.49 -11.73
N GLN A 85 -26.48 43.05 -10.53
CA GLN A 85 -26.90 41.81 -9.87
C GLN A 85 -25.98 41.51 -8.69
N ILE A 86 -26.60 41.36 -7.51
CA ILE A 86 -26.22 40.57 -6.33
C ILE A 86 -24.72 40.56 -5.97
N THR A 87 -24.41 41.28 -4.89
CA THR A 87 -23.10 41.40 -4.24
C THR A 87 -22.57 40.04 -3.79
N THR A 88 -21.81 39.36 -4.65
CA THR A 88 -21.02 38.17 -4.32
C THR A 88 -19.76 38.64 -3.60
N LYS A 89 -19.83 38.77 -2.26
CA LYS A 89 -18.65 38.87 -1.39
C LYS A 89 -18.16 37.45 -1.06
N GLU A 90 -17.89 36.65 -2.09
CA GLU A 90 -17.08 35.44 -1.95
C GLU A 90 -15.64 35.83 -2.21
N LEU A 91 -14.76 35.63 -1.22
CA LEU A 91 -13.39 35.14 -1.36
C LEU A 91 -12.57 35.47 -0.11
N CYS A 92 -12.48 34.50 0.81
CA CYS A 92 -11.26 34.33 1.59
C CYS A 92 -10.82 32.88 1.48
N GLU A 93 -10.01 32.60 0.46
CA GLU A 93 -9.24 31.37 0.37
C GLU A 93 -8.29 31.31 1.58
N LEU A 94 -8.28 30.17 2.30
CA LEU A 94 -7.27 29.89 3.32
C LEU A 94 -5.86 30.07 2.77
N PHE A 95 -4.86 30.31 3.62
CA PHE A 95 -3.47 30.36 3.17
C PHE A 95 -2.53 29.77 4.22
N ALA A 96 -1.31 29.45 3.82
CA ALA A 96 -0.27 28.99 4.73
C ALA A 96 1.03 29.77 4.52
N ARG A 97 1.72 30.01 5.64
CA ARG A 97 3.13 30.40 5.66
C ARG A 97 3.96 29.17 5.99
N ILE A 98 4.97 28.92 5.16
CA ILE A 98 5.82 27.73 5.29
C ILE A 98 7.28 28.13 5.33
N THR A 99 7.98 27.69 6.36
CA THR A 99 9.41 27.91 6.55
C THR A 99 10.12 26.56 6.42
N VAL A 100 11.10 26.48 5.52
CA VAL A 100 11.87 25.27 5.24
C VAL A 100 13.32 25.52 5.62
N GLU A 101 13.83 24.75 6.56
CA GLU A 101 15.23 24.76 6.98
C GLU A 101 15.97 23.60 6.32
N ARG A 102 17.12 23.93 5.71
CA ARG A 102 17.98 22.97 5.02
C ARG A 102 19.40 23.02 5.57
N SER A 103 20.04 21.87 5.67
CA SER A 103 21.45 21.76 6.07
C SER A 103 22.21 20.81 5.15
N ALA A 104 23.54 20.95 5.11
CA ALA A 104 24.39 19.98 4.43
C ALA A 104 24.36 18.62 5.15
N GLU A 105 24.51 17.52 4.41
CA GLU A 105 24.59 16.17 4.99
C GLU A 105 25.96 15.89 5.60
N PRO A 106 26.04 15.07 6.68
CA PRO A 106 27.29 14.81 7.39
C PRO A 106 28.30 13.96 6.61
N GLU A 107 27.90 13.27 5.54
CA GLU A 107 28.70 12.18 4.97
C GLU A 107 29.92 12.60 4.14
N GLN A 108 30.18 13.89 3.94
CA GLN A 108 31.38 14.33 3.24
C GLN A 108 31.93 15.63 3.82
N ARG A 109 32.66 15.60 4.96
CA ARG A 109 33.99 16.24 5.13
C ARG A 109 34.51 16.33 6.57
N ALA A 110 35.82 16.62 6.61
CA ALA A 110 36.68 16.91 7.74
C ALA A 110 36.15 18.00 8.68
N SER A 111 36.44 17.79 9.96
CA SER A 111 36.04 18.58 11.12
C SER A 111 36.40 20.07 11.02
N ASP A 112 35.47 20.92 11.46
CA ASP A 112 35.63 22.32 11.93
C ASP A 112 35.12 23.48 11.05
N ALA A 113 34.26 23.26 10.04
CA ALA A 113 33.50 24.35 9.39
C ALA A 113 32.05 24.45 9.94
N PRO A 114 31.50 25.66 10.21
CA PRO A 114 30.13 25.82 10.68
C PRO A 114 29.11 25.34 9.62
N LEU A 115 28.10 24.59 10.05
CA LEU A 115 27.00 24.13 9.20
C LEU A 115 26.33 25.33 8.51
N SER A 116 26.35 25.35 7.17
CA SER A 116 25.55 26.32 6.41
C SER A 116 24.09 25.90 6.45
N THR A 117 23.31 26.52 7.33
CA THR A 117 21.84 26.37 7.35
C THR A 117 21.22 27.41 6.42
N GLN A 118 20.37 26.96 5.51
CA GLN A 118 19.58 27.84 4.66
C GLN A 118 18.11 27.75 5.05
N THR A 119 17.48 28.91 5.27
CA THR A 119 16.06 29.02 5.55
C THR A 119 15.37 29.65 4.35
N GLN A 120 14.31 29.00 3.87
CA GLN A 120 13.48 29.48 2.77
C GLN A 120 12.04 29.64 3.25
N GLU A 121 11.42 30.78 2.94
CA GLU A 121 10.03 31.06 3.30
C GLU A 121 9.12 31.06 2.07
N PHE A 122 7.93 30.50 2.23
CA PHE A 122 6.89 30.38 1.21
C PHE A 122 5.54 30.86 1.73
N ILE A 123 4.75 31.46 0.84
CA ILE A 123 3.33 31.70 1.05
C ILE A 123 2.53 30.97 -0.02
N VAL A 124 1.54 30.19 0.42
CA VAL A 124 0.68 29.37 -0.44
C VAL A 124 -0.79 29.68 -0.17
N PHE A 125 -1.53 30.04 -1.21
CA PHE A 125 -2.96 30.38 -1.11
C PHE A 125 -3.84 29.24 -1.62
N GLY A 126 -4.85 28.89 -0.84
CA GLY A 126 -5.90 27.93 -1.16
C GLY A 126 -5.55 26.47 -0.84
N LYS A 127 -6.59 25.68 -0.58
CA LYS A 127 -6.49 24.25 -0.25
C LYS A 127 -5.68 23.47 -1.28
N ALA A 128 -6.00 23.64 -2.56
CA ALA A 128 -5.42 22.85 -3.64
C ALA A 128 -3.92 23.11 -3.78
N ALA A 129 -3.50 24.38 -3.78
CA ALA A 129 -2.10 24.75 -3.87
C ALA A 129 -1.31 24.32 -2.63
N LEU A 130 -1.88 24.46 -1.42
CA LEU A 130 -1.22 24.00 -0.19
C LEU A 130 -1.06 22.49 -0.17
N THR A 131 -2.12 21.76 -0.53
CA THR A 131 -2.07 20.30 -0.63
C THR A 131 -1.01 19.88 -1.64
N HIS A 132 -1.00 20.50 -2.81
CA HIS A 132 -0.04 20.22 -3.87
C HIS A 132 1.40 20.57 -3.47
N TRP A 133 1.63 21.73 -2.86
CA TRP A 133 2.94 22.16 -2.38
C TRP A 133 3.49 21.18 -1.34
N MET A 134 2.68 20.80 -0.34
CA MET A 134 3.10 19.83 0.69
C MET A 134 3.45 18.49 0.03
N LYS A 135 2.60 18.03 -0.90
CA LYS A 135 2.78 16.78 -1.62
C LYS A 135 4.04 16.74 -2.48
N GLN A 136 4.26 17.74 -3.33
CA GLN A 136 5.41 17.76 -4.23
C GLN A 136 6.69 18.18 -3.51
N TYR A 137 6.67 19.33 -2.85
CA TYR A 137 7.88 19.94 -2.31
C TYR A 137 8.46 19.21 -1.10
N LEU A 138 7.63 18.51 -0.32
CA LEU A 138 8.13 17.80 0.86
C LEU A 138 8.35 16.32 0.63
N LEU A 139 7.52 15.65 -0.19
CA LEU A 139 7.67 14.21 -0.40
C LEU A 139 8.55 13.89 -1.60
N GLU A 140 8.38 14.53 -2.76
CA GLU A 140 9.26 14.24 -3.92
C GLU A 140 10.73 14.53 -3.58
N THR A 141 10.98 15.63 -2.86
CA THR A 141 12.35 15.98 -2.43
C THR A 141 12.93 15.01 -1.40
N ARG A 142 12.09 14.30 -0.64
CA ARG A 142 12.51 13.28 0.35
C ARG A 142 12.63 11.89 -0.27
N TYR A 143 11.89 11.58 -1.34
CA TYR A 143 11.97 10.28 -2.04
C TYR A 143 13.08 10.24 -3.10
N VAL A 144 13.56 11.40 -3.58
CA VAL A 144 14.71 11.50 -4.49
C VAL A 144 16.07 11.41 -3.76
N ALA A 145 16.09 11.49 -2.43
CA ALA A 145 17.29 11.32 -1.59
C ALA A 145 17.12 10.11 -0.64
N VAL A 146 18.14 9.25 -0.56
CA VAL A 146 18.12 7.91 0.08
C VAL A 146 18.16 8.01 1.63
N PRO A 147 18.35 6.90 2.37
CA PRO A 147 17.39 6.13 3.17
C PRO A 147 17.08 6.69 4.58
N GLN A 148 15.93 6.31 5.12
CA GLN A 148 15.36 6.84 6.36
C GLN A 148 16.08 6.34 7.63
N THR A 149 16.63 7.27 8.42
CA THR A 149 16.90 7.08 9.86
C THR A 149 15.67 7.53 10.65
N VAL A 150 15.07 6.61 11.42
CA VAL A 150 13.86 6.83 12.21
C VAL A 150 14.24 7.24 13.63
N GLU A 151 13.81 8.42 14.07
CA GLU A 151 13.78 8.82 15.49
C GLU A 151 12.59 8.17 16.19
N SER A 152 12.85 7.71 17.41
CA SER A 152 11.98 6.91 18.27
C SER A 152 10.78 7.71 18.81
N ALA A 153 9.56 7.29 18.46
CA ALA A 153 8.33 7.72 19.10
C ALA A 153 7.66 6.54 19.84
N ASP A 154 7.44 6.78 21.12
CA ASP A 154 6.53 6.18 22.11
C ASP A 154 6.20 4.68 22.08
N GLN A 155 6.61 3.98 23.15
CA GLN A 155 6.38 2.56 23.38
C GLN A 155 4.96 2.30 23.91
N THR A 156 3.96 2.26 23.03
CA THR A 156 2.71 1.54 23.33
C THR A 156 2.89 0.08 22.93
N SER A 157 2.64 -0.85 23.87
CA SER A 157 2.87 -2.31 23.76
C SER A 157 2.67 -2.86 22.35
N GLU A 158 3.79 -3.08 21.63
CA GLU A 158 3.81 -3.46 20.22
C GLU A 158 3.38 -4.92 20.04
N GLY A 159 2.11 -5.15 19.71
CA GLY A 159 1.66 -6.43 19.17
C GLY A 159 2.17 -6.60 17.73
N VAL A 160 2.47 -7.83 17.32
CA VAL A 160 2.78 -8.13 15.91
C VAL A 160 1.52 -7.79 15.07
N PRO A 161 1.65 -6.96 14.02
CA PRO A 161 0.49 -6.60 13.20
C PRO A 161 -0.07 -7.83 12.49
N LEU A 162 -1.38 -7.84 12.24
CA LEU A 162 -1.99 -8.84 11.37
C LEU A 162 -1.43 -8.68 9.96
N ARG A 163 -0.78 -9.72 9.43
CA ARG A 163 -0.28 -9.72 8.04
C ARG A 163 -1.23 -10.48 7.13
N LEU A 164 -1.53 -9.93 5.96
CA LEU A 164 -2.26 -10.65 4.92
C LEU A 164 -1.49 -10.56 3.61
N PHE A 165 -1.06 -11.70 3.10
CA PHE A 165 -0.36 -11.78 1.83
C PHE A 165 -1.38 -11.98 0.70
N VAL A 166 -1.41 -11.07 -0.27
CA VAL A 166 -2.26 -11.15 -1.44
C VAL A 166 -1.41 -11.65 -2.61
N SER A 167 -1.69 -12.87 -3.06
CA SER A 167 -1.07 -13.45 -4.26
C SER A 167 -2.16 -13.76 -5.28
N GLY A 168 -1.80 -14.22 -6.47
CA GLY A 168 -2.78 -14.54 -7.50
C GLY A 168 -2.18 -15.37 -8.62
N ASP A 169 -3.06 -15.90 -9.47
CA ASP A 169 -2.69 -16.91 -10.47
C ASP A 169 -1.60 -16.45 -11.45
N ARG A 170 -1.73 -15.22 -11.96
CA ARG A 170 -0.80 -14.66 -12.94
C ARG A 170 -0.54 -13.17 -12.68
N ALA A 171 0.39 -12.61 -13.43
CA ALA A 171 0.41 -11.17 -13.63
C ALA A 171 -0.97 -10.68 -14.11
N GLN A 172 -1.33 -9.45 -13.73
CA GLN A 172 -2.56 -8.77 -14.18
C GLN A 172 -3.91 -9.38 -13.76
N VAL A 173 -3.94 -10.37 -12.86
CA VAL A 173 -5.20 -10.86 -12.24
C VAL A 173 -5.88 -9.81 -11.33
N GLY A 174 -5.20 -8.69 -11.05
CA GLY A 174 -5.72 -7.59 -10.23
C GLY A 174 -5.36 -7.68 -8.75
N LYS A 175 -4.22 -8.29 -8.39
CA LYS A 175 -3.70 -8.33 -7.01
C LYS A 175 -3.62 -6.93 -6.39
N SER A 176 -2.97 -5.99 -7.06
CA SER A 176 -2.84 -4.61 -6.58
C SER A 176 -4.20 -3.90 -6.45
N THR A 177 -5.15 -4.20 -7.34
CA THR A 177 -6.53 -3.69 -7.26
C THR A 177 -7.27 -4.27 -6.04
N VAL A 178 -7.10 -5.56 -5.76
CA VAL A 178 -7.61 -6.21 -4.54
C VAL A 178 -6.94 -5.61 -3.29
N CYS A 179 -5.64 -5.35 -3.32
CA CYS A 179 -4.93 -4.65 -2.25
C CYS A 179 -5.49 -3.23 -2.02
N LEU A 180 -5.77 -2.48 -3.09
CA LEU A 180 -6.42 -1.16 -3.03
C LEU A 180 -7.81 -1.25 -2.39
N GLY A 181 -8.64 -2.18 -2.87
CA GLY A 181 -9.97 -2.44 -2.31
C GLY A 181 -9.89 -2.78 -0.81
N LEU A 182 -8.94 -3.63 -0.43
CA LEU A 182 -8.72 -4.01 0.97
C LEU A 182 -8.29 -2.83 1.84
N VAL A 183 -7.26 -2.07 1.47
CA VAL A 183 -6.79 -0.93 2.29
C VAL A 183 -7.84 0.17 2.39
N GLY A 184 -8.57 0.46 1.31
CA GLY A 184 -9.65 1.43 1.34
C GLY A 184 -10.86 0.96 2.16
N SER A 185 -11.18 -0.33 2.10
CA SER A 185 -12.26 -0.92 2.92
C SER A 185 -11.92 -0.90 4.41
N LEU A 186 -10.65 -1.13 4.77
CA LEU A 186 -10.18 -1.00 6.16
C LEU A 186 -10.39 0.44 6.66
N LEU A 187 -9.97 1.46 5.88
CA LEU A 187 -10.18 2.86 6.24
C LEU A 187 -11.67 3.19 6.45
N ARG A 188 -12.52 2.79 5.50
CA ARG A 188 -13.98 3.03 5.57
C ARG A 188 -14.66 2.25 6.69
N SER A 189 -14.03 1.18 7.17
CA SER A 189 -14.50 0.38 8.30
C SER A 189 -13.97 0.88 9.65
N GLY A 190 -13.37 2.08 9.69
CA GLY A 190 -12.99 2.76 10.93
C GLY A 190 -11.55 2.56 11.38
N TYR A 191 -10.69 1.90 10.60
CA TYR A 191 -9.24 1.90 10.86
C TYR A 191 -8.66 3.28 10.55
N ALA A 192 -7.79 3.78 11.42
CA ALA A 192 -7.02 4.98 11.09
C ALA A 192 -5.96 4.64 10.02
N ALA A 193 -5.57 5.61 9.20
CA ALA A 193 -4.47 5.41 8.24
C ALA A 193 -3.16 4.98 8.93
N SER A 194 -2.94 5.45 10.16
CA SER A 194 -1.82 5.04 11.00
C SER A 194 -1.87 3.58 11.44
N ASP A 195 -3.04 2.92 11.41
CA ASP A 195 -3.23 1.51 11.78
C ASP A 195 -2.88 0.56 10.62
N ILE A 196 -2.71 1.07 9.40
CA ILE A 196 -2.59 0.27 8.18
C ILE A 196 -1.21 0.48 7.57
N ALA A 197 -0.68 -0.59 6.99
CA ALA A 197 0.50 -0.57 6.16
C ALA A 197 0.28 -1.36 4.86
N TYR A 198 0.91 -0.90 3.78
CA TYR A 198 0.95 -1.59 2.50
C TYR A 198 2.41 -1.76 2.04
N ILE A 199 2.75 -2.94 1.55
CA ILE A 199 4.10 -3.21 1.06
C ILE A 199 4.11 -4.24 -0.06
N LYS A 200 4.91 -3.97 -1.10
CA LYS A 200 5.39 -4.98 -2.04
C LYS A 200 6.76 -5.46 -1.55
N PRO A 201 6.91 -6.65 -0.96
CA PRO A 201 8.21 -7.13 -0.48
C PRO A 201 9.17 -7.47 -1.63
N ALA A 202 8.61 -7.78 -2.80
CA ALA A 202 9.32 -7.95 -4.05
C ALA A 202 8.53 -7.34 -5.20
N THR A 203 9.20 -6.75 -6.19
CA THR A 203 8.55 -6.12 -7.34
C THR A 203 9.40 -6.23 -8.61
N GLN A 204 8.73 -6.15 -9.76
CA GLN A 204 9.34 -6.01 -11.09
C GLN A 204 9.17 -4.60 -11.66
N CYS A 205 8.38 -3.75 -10.98
CA CYS A 205 8.01 -2.41 -11.43
C CYS A 205 8.45 -1.38 -10.40
N GLU A 206 9.10 -0.32 -10.87
CA GLU A 206 9.52 0.84 -10.08
C GLU A 206 8.47 1.97 -10.11
N LYS A 207 7.57 1.97 -11.11
CA LYS A 207 6.54 2.99 -11.23
C LYS A 207 5.47 2.80 -10.16
N PRO A 208 5.05 3.89 -9.47
CA PRO A 208 3.96 3.84 -8.52
C PRO A 208 2.67 3.33 -9.14
N GLN A 209 2.06 2.32 -8.52
CA GLN A 209 0.74 1.83 -8.90
C GLN A 209 -0.37 2.59 -8.18
N LEU A 210 -1.60 2.46 -8.68
CA LEU A 210 -2.78 3.14 -8.12
C LEU A 210 -2.92 2.95 -6.60
N VAL A 211 -2.67 1.74 -6.09
CA VAL A 211 -2.69 1.45 -4.65
C VAL A 211 -1.64 2.24 -3.86
N ALA A 212 -0.44 2.42 -4.41
CA ALA A 212 0.63 3.20 -3.76
C ALA A 212 0.27 4.69 -3.70
N LYS A 213 -0.22 5.23 -4.82
CA LYS A 213 -0.73 6.60 -4.90
C LYS A 213 -1.88 6.83 -3.92
N TYR A 214 -2.81 5.88 -3.82
CA TYR A 214 -3.91 5.91 -2.86
C TYR A 214 -3.40 5.89 -1.42
N CYS A 215 -2.49 4.97 -1.06
CA CYS A 215 -1.92 4.91 0.28
C CYS A 215 -1.25 6.24 0.67
N ARG A 216 -0.44 6.82 -0.22
CA ARG A 216 0.20 8.13 0.00
C ARG A 216 -0.84 9.23 0.20
N GLN A 217 -1.88 9.27 -0.64
CA GLN A 217 -2.96 10.25 -0.54
C GLN A 217 -3.71 10.17 0.79
N GLN A 218 -3.93 8.96 1.30
CA GLN A 218 -4.66 8.71 2.56
C GLN A 218 -3.74 8.74 3.80
N GLY A 219 -2.42 8.90 3.64
CA GLY A 219 -1.46 8.87 4.75
C GLY A 219 -1.19 7.48 5.32
N ILE A 220 -1.45 6.42 4.54
CA ILE A 220 -1.10 5.03 4.89
C ILE A 220 0.39 4.82 4.63
N SER A 221 1.09 4.18 5.59
CA SER A 221 2.49 3.79 5.42
C SER A 221 2.62 2.80 4.26
N CYS A 222 3.47 3.12 3.27
CA CYS A 222 3.54 2.40 2.00
C CYS A 222 4.99 2.15 1.57
N CYS A 223 5.28 0.96 1.05
CA CYS A 223 6.53 0.61 0.36
C CYS A 223 6.19 -0.13 -0.94
N ASP A 224 6.05 0.61 -2.04
CA ASP A 224 5.66 0.10 -3.35
C ASP A 224 6.85 -0.40 -4.18
N VAL A 225 8.02 0.23 -4.01
CA VAL A 225 9.29 -0.34 -4.46
C VAL A 225 9.90 -1.12 -3.30
N GLY A 226 9.66 -2.43 -3.33
CA GLY A 226 10.13 -3.35 -2.32
C GLY A 226 11.64 -3.49 -2.23
N PRO A 227 12.15 -4.10 -1.15
CA PRO A 227 13.57 -4.40 -1.04
C PRO A 227 14.05 -5.32 -2.18
N ILE A 228 13.26 -6.31 -2.59
CA ILE A 228 13.65 -7.19 -3.70
C ILE A 228 13.14 -6.61 -5.02
N LEU A 229 14.01 -5.89 -5.74
CA LEU A 229 13.71 -5.38 -7.07
C LEU A 229 14.27 -6.30 -8.16
N PHE A 230 13.39 -6.94 -8.92
CA PHE A 230 13.75 -7.77 -10.06
C PHE A 230 13.98 -6.91 -11.32
N TYR A 231 15.11 -6.22 -11.38
CA TYR A 231 15.52 -5.48 -12.58
C TYR A 231 15.99 -6.41 -13.70
N LYS A 232 16.07 -5.87 -14.92
CA LYS A 232 16.55 -6.61 -16.10
C LYS A 232 17.99 -7.08 -15.87
N GLY A 233 18.19 -8.39 -15.82
CA GLY A 233 19.51 -9.01 -15.61
C GLY A 233 19.71 -9.60 -14.22
N PHE A 234 18.90 -9.21 -13.22
CA PHE A 234 19.04 -9.65 -11.83
C PHE A 234 19.16 -11.17 -11.67
N THR A 235 18.29 -11.95 -12.31
CA THR A 235 18.32 -13.42 -12.19
C THR A 235 19.59 -14.05 -12.78
N ARG A 236 20.19 -13.44 -13.81
CA ARG A 236 21.46 -13.91 -14.39
C ARG A 236 22.63 -13.57 -13.46
N GLU A 237 22.61 -12.41 -12.82
CA GLU A 237 23.62 -12.01 -11.83
C GLU A 237 23.53 -12.86 -10.56
N PHE A 238 22.32 -13.18 -10.12
CA PHE A 238 22.10 -14.10 -9.00
C PHE A 238 22.71 -15.47 -9.27
N LEU A 239 22.47 -16.05 -10.45
CA LEU A 239 23.05 -17.34 -10.84
C LEU A 239 24.59 -17.31 -10.94
N LYS A 240 25.18 -16.13 -11.16
CA LYS A 240 26.64 -15.92 -11.15
C LYS A 240 27.21 -15.68 -9.75
N GLY A 241 26.36 -15.63 -8.72
CA GLY A 241 26.76 -15.29 -7.35
C GLY A 241 27.17 -13.82 -7.17
N SER A 242 26.72 -12.94 -8.06
CA SER A 242 27.08 -11.50 -8.06
C SER A 242 26.08 -10.62 -7.30
N THR A 243 25.06 -11.21 -6.68
CA THR A 243 24.03 -10.51 -5.89
C THR A 243 24.01 -11.03 -4.46
N GLU A 244 23.16 -10.46 -3.61
CA GLU A 244 22.79 -11.05 -2.33
C GLU A 244 22.29 -12.50 -2.48
N SER A 245 22.59 -13.34 -1.49
CA SER A 245 22.07 -14.70 -1.40
C SER A 245 20.55 -14.73 -1.12
N SER A 246 19.90 -15.86 -1.39
CA SER A 246 18.47 -16.05 -1.08
C SER A 246 18.13 -15.73 0.37
N ALA A 247 18.98 -16.14 1.32
CA ALA A 247 18.77 -15.89 2.74
C ALA A 247 18.83 -14.40 3.09
N GLN A 248 19.77 -13.66 2.48
CA GLN A 248 19.89 -12.22 2.66
C GLN A 248 18.68 -11.48 2.06
N LEU A 249 18.25 -11.86 0.85
CA LEU A 249 17.08 -11.29 0.20
C LEU A 249 15.80 -11.50 1.04
N LEU A 250 15.56 -12.72 1.53
CA LEU A 250 14.42 -13.01 2.41
C LEU A 250 14.49 -12.25 3.74
N ALA A 251 15.68 -12.17 4.35
CA ALA A 251 15.87 -11.41 5.58
C ALA A 251 15.58 -9.91 5.37
N ARG A 252 16.00 -9.35 4.23
CA ARG A 252 15.75 -7.95 3.87
C ARG A 252 14.26 -7.69 3.60
N ALA A 253 13.57 -8.61 2.92
CA ALA A 253 12.12 -8.57 2.76
C ALA A 253 11.39 -8.62 4.11
N LYS A 254 11.77 -9.55 4.99
CA LYS A 254 11.21 -9.65 6.34
C LYS A 254 11.43 -8.38 7.14
N ALA A 255 12.67 -7.88 7.18
CA ALA A 255 13.02 -6.67 7.92
C ALA A 255 12.19 -5.47 7.44
N LYS A 256 11.98 -5.32 6.13
CA LYS A 256 11.18 -4.21 5.61
C LYS A 256 9.68 -4.34 5.94
N VAL A 257 9.14 -5.55 5.91
CA VAL A 257 7.75 -5.81 6.35
C VAL A 257 7.58 -5.54 7.84
N ASP A 258 8.54 -5.95 8.66
CA ASP A 258 8.55 -5.66 10.11
C ASP A 258 8.66 -4.15 10.38
N GLU A 259 9.51 -3.44 9.63
CA GLU A 259 9.71 -1.99 9.72
C GLU A 259 8.42 -1.22 9.37
N VAL A 260 7.85 -1.49 8.20
CA VAL A 260 6.63 -0.81 7.73
C VAL A 260 5.42 -1.17 8.59
N GLY A 261 5.42 -2.37 9.18
CA GLY A 261 4.36 -2.86 10.07
C GLY A 261 4.48 -2.41 11.54
N ARG A 262 5.54 -1.71 11.93
CA ARG A 262 5.71 -1.29 13.33
C ARG A 262 4.60 -0.33 13.76
N GLY A 263 3.97 -0.63 14.91
CA GLY A 263 2.84 0.14 15.43
C GLY A 263 1.55 0.04 14.61
N LYS A 264 1.47 -0.87 13.64
CA LYS A 264 0.29 -1.07 12.80
C LYS A 264 -0.61 -2.16 13.36
N LYS A 265 -1.89 -2.12 13.00
CA LYS A 265 -2.84 -3.22 13.25
C LYS A 265 -2.86 -4.22 12.10
N VAL A 266 -2.75 -3.75 10.86
CA VAL A 266 -2.83 -4.59 9.64
C VAL A 266 -1.75 -4.19 8.64
N VAL A 267 -1.05 -5.19 8.09
CA VAL A 267 -0.11 -5.05 6.98
C VAL A 267 -0.61 -5.86 5.79
N VAL A 268 -0.90 -5.17 4.69
CA VAL A 268 -1.23 -5.77 3.40
C VAL A 268 0.06 -5.99 2.61
N VAL A 269 0.38 -7.25 2.35
CA VAL A 269 1.59 -7.66 1.63
C VAL A 269 1.22 -8.05 0.20
N ASP A 270 1.61 -7.23 -0.77
CA ASP A 270 1.22 -7.39 -2.17
C ASP A 270 2.27 -8.19 -2.96
N GLY A 271 1.88 -9.38 -3.40
CA GLY A 271 2.73 -10.30 -4.14
C GLY A 271 2.97 -9.88 -5.58
N VAL A 272 4.04 -10.42 -6.17
CA VAL A 272 4.45 -10.13 -7.56
C VAL A 272 4.16 -11.31 -8.49
N GLY A 273 3.58 -11.03 -9.65
CA GLY A 273 3.33 -12.04 -10.67
C GLY A 273 2.47 -13.22 -10.19
N TYR A 274 3.01 -14.44 -10.27
CA TYR A 274 2.39 -15.71 -9.84
C TYR A 274 3.18 -16.33 -8.67
N PRO A 275 2.65 -17.35 -7.96
CA PRO A 275 3.24 -17.81 -6.69
C PRO A 275 4.73 -18.18 -6.75
N ALA A 276 5.17 -18.75 -7.87
CA ALA A 276 6.56 -19.18 -8.08
C ALA A 276 7.49 -18.09 -8.65
N VAL A 277 7.02 -16.87 -8.91
CA VAL A 277 7.91 -15.76 -9.31
C VAL A 277 8.94 -15.51 -8.21
N GLY A 278 10.23 -15.52 -8.57
CA GLY A 278 11.36 -15.42 -7.64
C GLY A 278 12.06 -16.74 -7.31
N SER A 279 11.54 -17.89 -7.80
CA SER A 279 12.12 -19.22 -7.51
C SER A 279 13.58 -19.40 -7.93
N ILE A 280 14.03 -18.77 -9.03
CA ILE A 280 15.46 -18.79 -9.44
C ILE A 280 16.36 -18.30 -8.31
N CYS A 281 15.89 -17.28 -7.58
CA CYS A 281 16.64 -16.63 -6.52
C CYS A 281 16.29 -17.17 -5.13
N GLY A 282 15.48 -18.24 -5.03
CA GLY A 282 15.01 -18.79 -3.75
C GLY A 282 14.07 -17.85 -2.98
N VAL A 283 13.46 -16.88 -3.66
CA VAL A 283 12.58 -15.85 -3.07
C VAL A 283 11.22 -15.82 -3.74
N SER A 284 10.65 -17.00 -3.97
CA SER A 284 9.28 -17.13 -4.48
C SER A 284 8.28 -16.39 -3.58
N ASN A 285 7.10 -16.01 -4.07
CA ASN A 285 6.05 -15.44 -3.20
C ASN A 285 5.75 -16.35 -2.00
N ALA A 286 5.79 -17.68 -2.19
CA ALA A 286 5.66 -18.64 -1.09
C ALA A 286 6.81 -18.55 -0.08
N SER A 287 8.05 -18.37 -0.55
CA SER A 287 9.22 -18.18 0.32
C SER A 287 9.14 -16.87 1.10
N VAL A 288 8.72 -15.79 0.44
CA VAL A 288 8.52 -14.49 1.08
C VAL A 288 7.39 -14.54 2.10
N ALA A 289 6.21 -15.08 1.74
CA ALA A 289 5.07 -15.24 2.64
C ALA A 289 5.45 -16.04 3.90
N LYS A 290 6.22 -17.12 3.74
CA LYS A 290 6.77 -17.90 4.85
C LYS A 290 7.72 -17.06 5.72
N ALA A 291 8.65 -16.33 5.11
CA ALA A 291 9.62 -15.50 5.83
C ALA A 291 8.96 -14.38 6.64
N VAL A 292 7.87 -13.81 6.12
CA VAL A 292 7.11 -12.75 6.80
C VAL A 292 5.98 -13.30 7.69
N GLN A 293 5.83 -14.63 7.77
CA GLN A 293 4.81 -15.34 8.55
C GLN A 293 3.37 -14.90 8.22
N ALA A 294 3.11 -14.58 6.95
CA ALA A 294 1.80 -14.13 6.51
C ALA A 294 1.00 -15.27 5.87
N PRO A 295 -0.26 -15.52 6.29
CA PRO A 295 -1.18 -16.34 5.53
C PRO A 295 -1.54 -15.66 4.20
N VAL A 296 -1.94 -16.48 3.22
CA VAL A 296 -2.17 -16.04 1.85
C VAL A 296 -3.63 -16.13 1.48
N VAL A 297 -4.15 -15.06 0.86
CA VAL A 297 -5.38 -15.10 0.06
C VAL A 297 -5.00 -15.05 -1.42
N LEU A 298 -5.64 -15.90 -2.23
CA LEU A 298 -5.36 -16.02 -3.66
C LEU A 298 -6.39 -15.26 -4.47
N VAL A 299 -5.92 -14.40 -5.37
CA VAL A 299 -6.76 -13.72 -6.35
C VAL A 299 -6.86 -14.58 -7.61
N GLY A 300 -8.04 -15.13 -7.83
CA GLY A 300 -8.42 -15.92 -9.01
C GLY A 300 -9.09 -15.08 -10.10
N LYS A 301 -9.25 -15.66 -11.28
CA LYS A 301 -9.86 -15.02 -12.46
C LYS A 301 -11.33 -15.40 -12.63
N LYS A 302 -11.96 -14.84 -13.67
CA LYS A 302 -13.26 -15.24 -14.18
C LYS A 302 -13.26 -16.64 -14.80
N GLY A 303 -14.44 -17.26 -14.83
CA GLY A 303 -14.66 -18.59 -15.36
C GLY A 303 -14.49 -19.67 -14.31
N VAL A 304 -15.41 -20.63 -14.25
CA VAL A 304 -15.46 -21.67 -13.20
C VAL A 304 -14.22 -22.56 -13.21
N GLY A 305 -13.89 -23.13 -14.38
CA GLY A 305 -12.74 -24.04 -14.51
C GLY A 305 -11.42 -23.33 -14.23
N ASP A 306 -11.17 -22.17 -14.85
CA ASP A 306 -9.93 -21.42 -14.65
C ASP A 306 -9.79 -20.95 -13.19
N ALA A 307 -10.88 -20.50 -12.55
CA ALA A 307 -10.89 -20.14 -11.13
C ALA A 307 -10.49 -21.32 -10.23
N VAL A 308 -11.10 -22.49 -10.43
CA VAL A 308 -10.86 -23.68 -9.60
C VAL A 308 -9.46 -24.27 -9.85
N ASP A 309 -9.10 -24.49 -11.11
CA ASP A 309 -7.83 -25.11 -11.48
C ASP A 309 -6.65 -24.25 -11.07
N SER A 310 -6.71 -22.95 -11.35
CA SER A 310 -5.66 -22.03 -10.93
C SER A 310 -5.59 -21.94 -9.40
N PHE A 311 -6.72 -21.88 -8.70
CA PHE A 311 -6.71 -21.87 -7.24
C PHE A 311 -5.99 -23.10 -6.68
N ASN A 312 -6.37 -24.30 -7.11
CA ASN A 312 -5.78 -25.55 -6.61
C ASN A 312 -4.28 -25.64 -6.89
N LEU A 313 -3.86 -25.29 -8.11
CA LEU A 313 -2.45 -25.31 -8.49
C LEU A 313 -1.62 -24.33 -7.64
N ASN A 314 -2.11 -23.11 -7.50
CA ASN A 314 -1.42 -22.05 -6.77
C ASN A 314 -1.43 -22.30 -5.26
N ALA A 315 -2.54 -22.79 -4.71
CA ALA A 315 -2.64 -23.16 -3.30
C ALA A 315 -1.65 -24.28 -2.96
N SER A 316 -1.59 -25.34 -3.80
CA SER A 316 -0.65 -26.46 -3.62
C SER A 316 0.80 -25.98 -3.56
N PHE A 317 1.18 -24.97 -4.36
CA PHE A 317 2.53 -24.40 -4.31
C PHE A 317 2.83 -23.72 -2.96
N PHE A 318 1.94 -22.86 -2.46
CA PHE A 318 2.11 -22.24 -1.14
C PHE A 318 2.12 -23.27 0.00
N GLU A 319 1.20 -24.23 -0.03
CA GLU A 319 1.08 -25.27 0.99
C GLU A 319 2.31 -26.18 1.02
N SER A 320 2.90 -26.50 -0.13
CA SER A 320 4.16 -27.26 -0.20
C SER A 320 5.34 -26.53 0.47
N HIS A 321 5.26 -25.20 0.63
CA HIS A 321 6.24 -24.41 1.36
C HIS A 321 5.89 -24.23 2.86
N GLY A 322 4.75 -24.78 3.30
CA GLY A 322 4.24 -24.65 4.66
C GLY A 322 3.54 -23.32 4.94
N VAL A 323 3.03 -22.64 3.90
CA VAL A 323 2.28 -21.39 4.04
C VAL A 323 0.77 -21.71 4.08
N LYS A 324 0.05 -21.18 5.07
CA LYS A 324 -1.42 -21.33 5.13
C LYS A 324 -2.08 -20.51 4.03
N VAL A 325 -2.82 -21.19 3.16
CA VAL A 325 -3.75 -20.57 2.21
C VAL A 325 -5.12 -20.47 2.88
N LEU A 326 -5.64 -19.25 2.95
CA LEU A 326 -6.93 -18.94 3.58
C LEU A 326 -8.09 -19.27 2.63
N GLY A 327 -7.93 -18.97 1.35
CA GLY A 327 -9.04 -18.96 0.42
C GLY A 327 -8.82 -18.10 -0.80
N GLY A 328 -9.90 -17.87 -1.53
CA GLY A 328 -9.92 -17.20 -2.83
C GLY A 328 -10.76 -15.92 -2.85
N ILE A 329 -10.28 -14.91 -3.56
CA ILE A 329 -11.07 -13.78 -4.07
C ILE A 329 -11.06 -13.89 -5.58
N PHE A 330 -12.22 -13.96 -6.23
CA PHE A 330 -12.29 -14.13 -7.67
C PHE A 330 -12.62 -12.78 -8.31
N ASN A 331 -11.80 -12.35 -9.28
CA ASN A 331 -11.81 -10.99 -9.77
C ASN A 331 -12.10 -10.91 -11.28
N ARG A 332 -12.63 -9.75 -11.70
CA ARG A 332 -12.97 -9.40 -13.08
C ARG A 332 -14.08 -10.27 -13.66
N LEU A 333 -15.11 -10.53 -12.88
CA LEU A 333 -16.23 -11.35 -13.33
C LEU A 333 -17.16 -10.51 -14.23
N PRO A 334 -17.49 -10.98 -15.44
CA PRO A 334 -18.42 -10.27 -16.29
C PRO A 334 -19.81 -10.24 -15.65
N ALA A 335 -20.58 -9.19 -15.93
CA ALA A 335 -21.93 -9.06 -15.36
C ALA A 335 -22.89 -10.12 -15.92
N ASP A 336 -22.69 -10.53 -17.17
CA ASP A 336 -23.56 -11.42 -17.92
C ASP A 336 -22.77 -12.54 -18.65
N GLY A 337 -23.51 -13.41 -19.32
CA GLY A 337 -22.98 -14.55 -20.06
C GLY A 337 -22.79 -15.82 -19.21
N PHE A 338 -22.30 -16.88 -19.86
CA PHE A 338 -22.13 -18.21 -19.25
C PHE A 338 -21.16 -18.22 -18.06
N TYR A 339 -20.17 -17.32 -18.08
CA TYR A 339 -19.22 -17.13 -16.99
C TYR A 339 -19.49 -15.82 -16.22
N SER A 340 -20.76 -15.42 -16.11
CA SER A 340 -21.16 -14.26 -15.33
C SER A 340 -20.73 -14.40 -13.86
N LEU A 341 -20.72 -13.28 -13.15
CA LEU A 341 -20.48 -13.21 -11.72
C LEU A 341 -21.38 -14.18 -10.94
N GLU A 342 -22.67 -14.24 -11.27
CA GLU A 342 -23.63 -15.12 -10.61
C GLU A 342 -23.31 -16.61 -10.84
N HIS A 343 -23.13 -17.03 -12.09
CA HIS A 343 -22.80 -18.41 -12.40
C HIS A 343 -21.45 -18.83 -11.81
N CYS A 344 -20.44 -17.96 -11.86
CA CYS A 344 -19.15 -18.23 -11.22
C CYS A 344 -19.29 -18.31 -9.70
N ARG A 345 -20.10 -17.43 -9.09
CA ARG A 345 -20.36 -17.45 -7.65
C ARG A 345 -20.93 -18.78 -7.21
N GLU A 346 -22.00 -19.24 -7.86
CA GLU A 346 -22.64 -20.51 -7.52
C GLU A 346 -21.68 -21.69 -7.61
N ASN A 347 -21.03 -21.86 -8.77
CA ASN A 347 -20.28 -23.08 -9.08
C ASN A 347 -18.91 -23.12 -8.39
N VAL A 348 -18.22 -21.99 -8.25
CA VAL A 348 -16.95 -21.92 -7.51
C VAL A 348 -17.21 -22.10 -6.01
N THR A 349 -18.29 -21.54 -5.47
CA THR A 349 -18.64 -21.76 -4.05
C THR A 349 -18.97 -23.22 -3.79
N ALA A 350 -19.79 -23.85 -4.63
CA ALA A 350 -20.12 -25.27 -4.52
C ALA A 350 -18.87 -26.17 -4.55
N TYR A 351 -17.89 -25.85 -5.40
CA TYR A 351 -16.61 -26.56 -5.42
C TYR A 351 -15.86 -26.45 -4.08
N PHE A 352 -15.75 -25.25 -3.51
CA PHE A 352 -15.04 -25.05 -2.25
C PHE A 352 -15.73 -25.77 -1.09
N GLU A 353 -17.05 -25.72 -1.02
CA GLU A 353 -17.82 -26.42 0.01
C GLU A 353 -17.63 -27.94 -0.05
N GLN A 354 -17.55 -28.51 -1.25
CA GLN A 354 -17.42 -29.95 -1.45
C GLN A 354 -15.98 -30.45 -1.32
N PHE A 355 -14.99 -29.69 -1.82
CA PHE A 355 -13.63 -30.18 -2.04
C PHE A 355 -12.53 -29.39 -1.31
N GLN A 356 -12.82 -28.20 -0.79
CA GLN A 356 -11.87 -27.35 -0.07
C GLN A 356 -12.46 -26.82 1.26
N PRO A 357 -12.99 -27.68 2.16
CA PRO A 357 -13.74 -27.24 3.34
C PRO A 357 -12.91 -26.45 4.37
N ASP A 358 -11.58 -26.43 4.25
CA ASP A 358 -10.66 -25.68 5.10
C ASP A 358 -10.26 -24.31 4.52
N LYS A 359 -10.84 -23.94 3.37
CA LYS A 359 -10.57 -22.70 2.63
C LYS A 359 -11.88 -22.00 2.30
N ARG A 360 -11.88 -20.67 2.30
CA ARG A 360 -13.08 -19.87 2.06
C ARG A 360 -13.08 -19.22 0.68
N VAL A 361 -14.25 -19.09 0.08
CA VAL A 361 -14.49 -18.10 -0.97
C VAL A 361 -14.87 -16.79 -0.31
N TYR A 362 -13.99 -15.79 -0.36
CA TYR A 362 -14.22 -14.50 0.29
C TYR A 362 -15.09 -13.56 -0.54
N GLY A 363 -15.20 -13.78 -1.84
CA GLY A 363 -16.10 -13.01 -2.69
C GLY A 363 -15.71 -12.98 -4.15
N PHE A 364 -16.57 -12.32 -4.93
CA PHE A 364 -16.50 -12.24 -6.39
C PHE A 364 -16.62 -10.78 -6.82
N LEU A 365 -15.53 -10.21 -7.35
CA LEU A 365 -15.48 -8.83 -7.81
C LEU A 365 -15.91 -8.74 -9.28
N PRO A 366 -16.81 -7.81 -9.63
CA PRO A 366 -17.17 -7.57 -11.02
C PRO A 366 -16.00 -7.02 -11.82
N GLU A 367 -16.08 -7.15 -13.14
CA GLU A 367 -15.23 -6.41 -14.06
C GLU A 367 -15.61 -4.93 -13.99
N LEU A 368 -14.72 -4.13 -13.41
CA LEU A 368 -14.89 -2.67 -13.34
C LEU A 368 -14.55 -2.10 -14.72
N ALA A 369 -15.57 -1.62 -15.44
CA ALA A 369 -15.39 -0.91 -16.71
C ALA A 369 -15.19 0.59 -16.42
N ASP A 370 -14.03 1.13 -16.77
CA ASP A 370 -13.67 2.52 -16.52
C ASP A 370 -13.66 3.41 -17.78
N GLY A 371 -14.60 3.16 -18.71
CA GLY A 371 -14.91 4.11 -19.78
C GLY A 371 -13.75 4.42 -20.73
N GLY A 372 -12.76 3.52 -20.83
CA GLY A 372 -11.59 3.67 -21.70
C GLY A 372 -10.26 3.75 -20.93
N LEU A 373 -10.29 4.11 -19.65
CA LEU A 373 -9.28 3.57 -18.75
C LEU A 373 -9.69 2.11 -18.48
N THR A 374 -8.71 1.24 -18.40
CA THR A 374 -8.83 0.04 -17.58
C THR A 374 -7.74 0.19 -16.53
N ALA A 375 -7.84 -0.49 -15.39
CA ALA A 375 -6.68 -0.62 -14.49
C ALA A 375 -5.40 -1.12 -15.23
N LEU A 376 -5.54 -1.67 -16.44
CA LEU A 376 -4.44 -1.99 -17.35
C LEU A 376 -3.92 -0.80 -18.18
N HIS A 377 -4.74 0.19 -18.55
CA HIS A 377 -4.29 1.37 -19.32
C HIS A 377 -3.39 2.28 -18.48
N ALA A 378 -3.68 2.46 -17.19
CA ALA A 378 -2.77 3.14 -16.26
C ALA A 378 -1.43 2.40 -16.08
N GLU A 379 -1.39 1.08 -16.33
CA GLU A 379 -0.15 0.29 -16.33
C GLU A 379 0.54 0.21 -17.71
N LYS A 380 -0.17 0.53 -18.82
CA LYS A 380 0.30 0.41 -20.21
C LYS A 380 0.92 1.68 -20.80
N SER A 381 0.70 2.87 -20.24
CA SER A 381 1.25 4.15 -20.74
C SER A 381 2.78 4.30 -20.57
N GLY A 382 3.53 3.19 -20.53
CA GLY A 382 4.98 3.15 -20.36
C GLY A 382 5.79 2.55 -21.50
N GLU A 383 5.17 2.12 -22.61
CA GLU A 383 5.88 1.49 -23.75
C GLU A 383 5.68 2.21 -25.10
N GLY A 384 5.21 3.46 -25.09
CA GLY A 384 5.04 4.28 -26.31
C GLY A 384 5.94 5.51 -26.31
N ASP A 385 6.66 5.70 -27.42
CA ASP A 385 7.51 6.85 -27.74
C ASP A 385 6.69 8.15 -27.87
N GLY A 386 7.29 9.25 -27.39
CA GLY A 386 6.94 10.65 -27.64
C GLY A 386 5.47 11.11 -27.58
N ASP A 387 5.07 11.71 -26.45
CA ASP A 387 4.29 12.96 -26.52
C ASP A 387 4.53 13.83 -25.28
N GLU A 388 4.79 15.12 -25.51
CA GLU A 388 4.99 16.12 -24.46
C GLU A 388 3.63 16.47 -23.85
N HIS A 389 3.26 15.83 -22.74
CA HIS A 389 2.17 16.28 -21.88
C HIS A 389 2.66 16.50 -20.44
N MET A 390 2.11 17.56 -19.85
CA MET A 390 2.35 18.09 -18.50
C MET A 390 2.60 16.98 -17.46
N PRO A 391 3.50 17.17 -16.47
CA PRO A 391 3.85 16.12 -15.54
C PRO A 391 2.63 15.76 -14.68
N GLU A 392 1.97 14.67 -15.04
CA GLU A 392 0.99 14.02 -14.18
C GLU A 392 1.69 13.67 -12.87
N SER A 393 1.02 13.95 -11.74
CA SER A 393 1.59 13.68 -10.41
C SER A 393 1.94 12.19 -10.29
N GLU A 394 3.24 11.86 -10.37
CA GLU A 394 3.72 10.48 -10.23
C GLU A 394 3.48 9.93 -8.81
N VAL A 395 3.32 10.82 -7.82
CA VAL A 395 3.28 10.45 -6.41
C VAL A 395 1.85 10.23 -5.88
N PHE A 396 0.88 11.04 -6.31
CA PHE A 396 -0.52 11.03 -5.83
C PHE A 396 -1.53 10.77 -6.94
N LEU A 397 -2.76 10.44 -6.54
CA LEU A 397 -3.85 10.20 -7.49
C LEU A 397 -4.23 11.50 -8.21
N THR A 398 -4.45 11.40 -9.51
CA THR A 398 -5.25 12.37 -10.27
C THR A 398 -6.73 12.26 -9.90
N ALA A 399 -7.56 13.22 -10.31
CA ALA A 399 -9.01 13.14 -10.05
C ALA A 399 -9.66 11.89 -10.69
N ALA A 400 -9.21 11.47 -11.87
CA ALA A 400 -9.68 10.26 -12.52
C ALA A 400 -9.23 8.99 -11.77
N GLU A 401 -7.98 8.96 -11.32
CA GLU A 401 -7.44 7.87 -10.49
C GLU A 401 -8.16 7.78 -9.13
N ASP A 402 -8.53 8.91 -8.53
CA ASP A 402 -9.28 8.96 -7.27
C ASP A 402 -10.71 8.44 -7.42
N GLN A 403 -11.39 8.79 -8.51
CA GLN A 403 -12.69 8.23 -8.86
C GLN A 403 -12.61 6.71 -9.10
N LEU A 404 -11.58 6.26 -9.81
CA LEU A 404 -11.34 4.83 -10.03
C LEU A 404 -11.07 4.11 -8.72
N ALA A 405 -10.22 4.66 -7.86
CA ALA A 405 -9.92 4.08 -6.55
C ALA A 405 -11.18 3.99 -5.69
N THR A 406 -12.04 5.02 -5.70
CA THR A 406 -13.33 5.00 -5.00
C THR A 406 -14.22 3.85 -5.50
N LYS A 407 -14.38 3.70 -6.82
CA LYS A 407 -15.14 2.58 -7.41
C LYS A 407 -14.59 1.21 -7.03
N VAL A 408 -13.26 1.05 -7.00
CA VAL A 408 -12.61 -0.19 -6.57
C VAL A 408 -12.95 -0.50 -5.12
N VAL A 409 -12.90 0.49 -4.24
CA VAL A 409 -13.21 0.32 -2.81
C VAL A 409 -14.69 0.02 -2.60
N ASP A 410 -15.60 0.72 -3.29
CA ASP A 410 -17.05 0.44 -3.25
C ASP A 410 -17.35 -1.01 -3.63
N ALA A 411 -16.87 -1.44 -4.81
CA ALA A 411 -17.08 -2.80 -5.29
C ALA A 411 -16.49 -3.85 -4.34
N PHE A 412 -15.35 -3.56 -3.70
CA PHE A 412 -14.75 -4.46 -2.71
C PHE A 412 -15.62 -4.61 -1.47
N MET A 413 -16.09 -3.50 -0.90
CA MET A 413 -16.95 -3.53 0.29
C MET A 413 -18.28 -4.24 0.05
N GLU A 414 -18.84 -4.12 -1.16
CA GLU A 414 -20.09 -4.79 -1.54
C GLU A 414 -19.92 -6.29 -1.81
N SER A 415 -18.75 -6.70 -2.32
CA SER A 415 -18.57 -8.03 -2.89
C SER A 415 -17.72 -8.98 -2.05
N ILE A 416 -16.94 -8.46 -1.09
CA ILE A 416 -15.95 -9.23 -0.32
C ILE A 416 -16.32 -9.27 1.17
N ASP A 417 -16.33 -10.49 1.71
CA ASP A 417 -16.47 -10.77 3.14
C ASP A 417 -15.15 -10.48 3.89
N MET A 418 -14.88 -9.18 4.08
CA MET A 418 -13.68 -8.71 4.77
C MET A 418 -13.65 -9.16 6.23
N THR A 419 -14.81 -9.26 6.88
CA THR A 419 -14.91 -9.66 8.29
C THR A 419 -14.32 -11.05 8.51
N HIS A 420 -14.75 -12.04 7.71
CA HIS A 420 -14.19 -13.38 7.81
C HIS A 420 -12.77 -13.47 7.27
N LEU A 421 -12.41 -12.70 6.24
CA LEU A 421 -11.02 -12.65 5.75
C LEU A 421 -10.04 -12.25 6.86
N LEU A 422 -10.35 -11.18 7.61
CA LEU A 422 -9.51 -10.73 8.71
C LEU A 422 -9.54 -11.70 9.90
N ALA A 423 -10.69 -12.31 10.20
CA ALA A 423 -10.82 -13.30 11.27
C ALA A 423 -9.99 -14.57 10.98
N ASP A 424 -10.08 -15.12 9.77
CA ASP A 424 -9.34 -16.31 9.34
C ASP A 424 -7.83 -16.01 9.31
N ALA A 425 -7.43 -14.82 8.83
CA ALA A 425 -6.04 -14.38 8.84
C ALA A 425 -5.47 -14.29 10.27
N LYS A 426 -6.28 -13.78 11.22
CA LYS A 426 -5.91 -13.66 12.64
C LYS A 426 -5.75 -15.03 13.29
N ALA A 427 -6.72 -15.92 13.08
CA ALA A 427 -6.69 -17.28 13.63
C ALA A 427 -5.46 -18.09 13.13
N SER A 428 -5.06 -17.88 11.87
CA SER A 428 -3.87 -18.51 11.29
C SER A 428 -2.57 -18.07 11.97
N GLN A 429 -2.46 -16.78 12.30
CA GLN A 429 -1.25 -16.20 12.91
C GLN A 429 -1.13 -16.53 14.40
N THR A 430 -2.24 -16.52 15.16
CA THR A 430 -2.22 -16.94 16.58
C THR A 430 -1.83 -18.42 16.72
N SER A 431 -2.33 -19.29 15.84
CA SER A 431 -1.98 -20.72 15.82
C SER A 431 -0.49 -20.98 15.54
N SER A 432 0.15 -20.07 14.80
CA SER A 432 1.57 -20.16 14.44
C SER A 432 2.47 -19.71 15.61
N GLU A 433 2.05 -18.71 16.37
CA GLU A 433 2.73 -18.25 17.59
C GLU A 433 2.72 -19.32 18.69
N GLU A 434 1.58 -19.98 18.91
CA GLU A 434 1.46 -21.06 19.91
C GLU A 434 2.35 -22.27 19.56
N LYS A 435 2.42 -22.67 18.28
CA LYS A 435 3.32 -23.73 17.82
C LYS A 435 4.79 -23.37 18.04
N THR A 436 5.18 -22.14 17.68
CA THR A 436 6.57 -21.67 17.85
C THR A 436 6.97 -21.60 19.33
N THR A 437 6.03 -21.24 20.20
CA THR A 437 6.26 -21.16 21.66
C THR A 437 6.40 -22.55 22.29
N ASN A 438 5.56 -23.51 21.88
CA ASN A 438 5.64 -24.90 22.34
C ASN A 438 6.89 -25.62 21.82
N GLU A 439 7.35 -25.35 20.59
CA GLU A 439 8.62 -25.88 20.07
C GLU A 439 9.84 -25.32 20.80
N LYS A 440 9.83 -24.03 21.17
CA LYS A 440 10.89 -23.44 22.00
C LYS A 440 10.89 -23.98 23.43
N GLN A 441 9.72 -24.22 24.03
CA GLN A 441 9.62 -24.81 25.38
C GLN A 441 10.06 -26.29 25.39
N THR A 442 9.71 -27.08 24.39
CA THR A 442 10.15 -28.49 24.28
C THR A 442 11.64 -28.62 23.94
N ALA A 443 12.22 -27.67 23.20
CA ALA A 443 13.67 -27.59 23.00
C ALA A 443 14.44 -27.19 24.28
N SER A 444 13.81 -26.47 25.22
CA SER A 444 14.44 -26.05 26.48
C SER A 444 14.42 -27.11 27.60
N VAL A 445 13.68 -28.21 27.44
CA VAL A 445 13.52 -29.27 28.47
C VAL A 445 14.21 -30.59 28.09
N SER A 446 14.76 -30.75 26.88
CA SER A 446 15.41 -32.00 26.46
C SER A 446 16.95 -31.97 26.51
N GLY A 447 17.49 -31.59 27.67
CA GLY A 447 18.86 -31.92 28.06
C GLY A 447 18.87 -33.18 28.93
N LYS A 448 19.25 -34.32 28.35
CA LYS A 448 19.42 -35.67 28.94
C LYS A 448 18.15 -36.53 29.09
N ALA A 449 17.97 -37.47 28.17
CA ALA A 449 17.99 -38.91 28.47
C ALA A 449 17.83 -39.72 27.17
N LYS A 450 18.78 -40.61 26.92
CA LYS A 450 18.75 -41.60 25.85
C LYS A 450 17.95 -42.80 26.38
N ALA A 451 16.79 -43.08 25.81
CA ALA A 451 16.07 -44.33 26.05
C ALA A 451 15.42 -44.83 24.77
N GLN A 452 15.77 -46.05 24.39
CA GLN A 452 15.11 -46.85 23.36
C GLN A 452 13.66 -47.13 23.80
N SER A 453 12.70 -46.93 22.91
CA SER A 453 11.39 -47.59 23.03
C SER A 453 10.82 -47.92 21.65
N THR A 454 10.76 -49.22 21.39
CA THR A 454 9.91 -49.87 20.39
C THR A 454 8.44 -49.66 20.76
N GLY A 455 7.61 -49.22 19.81
CA GLY A 455 6.17 -49.09 20.04
C GLY A 455 5.42 -48.73 18.76
N GLY A 456 4.89 -49.74 18.08
CA GLY A 456 4.04 -49.58 16.91
C GLY A 456 2.72 -48.88 17.26
N LYS A 457 2.25 -48.00 16.37
CA LYS A 457 0.87 -47.50 16.37
C LYS A 457 0.23 -47.77 15.01
N ALA A 458 -0.95 -48.38 15.10
CA ALA A 458 -1.77 -48.86 14.00
C ALA A 458 -2.24 -47.73 13.06
N LYS A 459 -2.08 -47.95 11.75
CA LYS A 459 -2.68 -47.13 10.70
C LYS A 459 -4.20 -47.37 10.67
N ARG A 460 -4.99 -46.31 10.83
CA ARG A 460 -6.41 -46.30 10.42
C ARG A 460 -6.48 -46.34 8.88
N PRO A 461 -7.39 -47.10 8.27
CA PRO A 461 -7.47 -47.22 6.82
C PRO A 461 -8.06 -45.92 6.21
N ARG A 462 -7.43 -45.42 5.14
CA ARG A 462 -8.01 -44.40 4.26
C ARG A 462 -9.04 -45.09 3.35
N PRO A 463 -10.14 -44.42 2.96
CA PRO A 463 -11.05 -44.96 1.96
C PRO A 463 -10.29 -45.13 0.63
N LYS A 464 -10.40 -46.31 0.02
CA LYS A 464 -9.87 -46.57 -1.31
C LYS A 464 -10.69 -45.77 -2.33
N PHE A 465 -10.03 -44.83 -2.99
CA PHE A 465 -10.56 -44.21 -4.21
C PHE A 465 -10.25 -45.19 -5.35
N GLU A 466 -11.24 -45.95 -5.80
CA GLU A 466 -11.12 -46.80 -6.98
C GLU A 466 -11.41 -45.96 -8.23
N ILE A 467 -10.40 -45.82 -9.09
CA ILE A 467 -10.54 -45.22 -10.42
C ILE A 467 -11.22 -46.27 -11.30
N PRO A 468 -12.39 -46.01 -11.91
CA PRO A 468 -13.00 -46.94 -12.85
C PRO A 468 -12.11 -47.06 -14.09
N THR A 469 -11.45 -48.20 -14.26
CA THR A 469 -10.81 -48.56 -15.53
C THR A 469 -11.87 -49.11 -16.47
N SER A 470 -12.61 -48.22 -17.13
CA SER A 470 -13.33 -48.57 -18.36
C SER A 470 -12.69 -47.81 -19.51
N THR A 471 -11.72 -48.46 -20.14
CA THR A 471 -11.25 -48.12 -21.48
C THR A 471 -12.34 -48.51 -22.48
N GLU A 472 -13.23 -47.58 -22.81
CA GLU A 472 -13.91 -47.62 -24.11
C GLU A 472 -13.01 -46.88 -25.11
N LEU A 473 -12.38 -47.68 -25.98
CA LEU A 473 -11.70 -47.19 -27.17
C LEU A 473 -12.74 -46.56 -28.10
N CYS A 474 -12.74 -45.24 -28.21
CA CYS A 474 -13.38 -44.57 -29.32
C CYS A 474 -12.46 -44.74 -30.54
N SER A 475 -12.87 -45.60 -31.48
CA SER A 475 -12.23 -45.77 -32.77
C SER A 475 -12.30 -44.45 -33.58
N LEU A 476 -11.16 -44.13 -34.20
CA LEU A 476 -10.83 -42.92 -34.97
C LEU A 476 -11.86 -42.50 -36.03
#